data_AF-A0A915CL20-F1
#
_entry.id   AF-A0A915CL20-F1
#
_cell.length_a   1.000
_cell.length_b   1.000
_cell.length_c   1.000
_cell.angle_alpha   90.00
_cell.angle_beta   90.00
_cell.angle_gamma   90.00
#
_symmetry.space_group_name_H-M   'P 1'
#
loop_
_entity.id
_entity.type
_entity.pdbx_description
1 polymer ?
#
loop_
_entity_poly.entity_id
_entity_poly.type
_entity_poly.pdbx_seq_one_letter_code
_entity_poly.pdbx_strand_id
1 'polypeptide(L)'
;MKVPGGGSDHQSFLVYMAIPVVDFLYTNNSGTQYPLYHSMYETPFVNEHLFDTDNFAVHRAVGQYWAELARSFADANILPFNTTIFAQKLLDDASNQLSRLISKANEFLRRAEKFDAMIYKQNQDGFGSLESRRVVPGLNRRLKAVDRCFLNPRY
;
A
#
# COMPACT_ATOMS: atom_id res chain seq x y z
N MET A 1 -9.65 -5.25 7.00
CA MET A 1 -9.64 -3.82 7.37
C MET A 1 -8.32 -3.23 6.88
N LYS A 2 -8.34 -2.09 6.18
CA LYS A 2 -7.12 -1.42 5.72
C LYS A 2 -6.51 -0.67 6.91
N VAL A 3 -5.19 -0.71 7.07
CA VAL A 3 -4.49 0.10 8.08
C VAL A 3 -4.70 1.58 7.72
N PRO A 4 -5.08 2.45 8.68
CA PRO A 4 -5.18 3.89 8.44
C PRO A 4 -3.90 4.42 7.80
N GLY A 5 -4.05 5.12 6.68
CA GLY A 5 -2.94 5.59 5.86
C GLY A 5 -2.64 7.05 6.08
N GLY A 6 -2.05 7.69 5.07
CA GLY A 6 -2.02 9.15 4.98
C GLY A 6 -3.28 9.72 4.32
N GLY A 7 -3.43 11.05 4.36
CA GLY A 7 -4.52 11.78 3.70
C GLY A 7 -5.57 12.36 4.65
N SER A 8 -5.33 12.30 5.95
CA SER A 8 -6.13 12.94 7.00
C SER A 8 -5.23 13.25 8.21
N ASP A 9 -5.73 14.01 9.18
CA ASP A 9 -4.95 14.56 10.29
C ASP A 9 -4.42 13.48 11.26
N HIS A 10 -5.03 12.30 11.27
CA HIS A 10 -4.60 11.18 12.11
C HIS A 10 -3.21 10.63 11.73
N GLN A 11 -2.68 10.96 10.55
CA GLN A 11 -1.43 10.41 10.04
C GLN A 11 -0.26 10.64 11.02
N SER A 12 -0.07 11.88 11.49
CA SER A 12 1.04 12.22 12.40
C SER A 12 0.94 11.49 13.74
N PHE A 13 -0.27 11.22 14.21
CA PHE A 13 -0.48 10.42 15.42
C PHE A 13 0.01 8.99 15.22
N LEU A 14 -0.31 8.38 14.07
CA LEU A 14 0.09 7.01 13.77
C LEU A 14 1.59 6.88 13.46
N VAL A 15 2.11 7.66 12.50
CA VAL A 15 3.45 7.41 11.93
C VAL A 15 4.57 8.12 12.68
N TYR A 16 4.27 9.20 13.41
CA TYR A 16 5.27 9.99 14.13
C TYR A 16 5.15 9.80 15.65
N MET A 17 3.95 9.93 16.21
CA MET A 17 3.75 9.81 17.68
C MET A 17 3.48 8.38 18.16
N ALA A 18 3.27 7.42 17.25
CA ALA A 18 2.93 6.03 17.56
C ALA A 18 1.68 5.88 18.47
N ILE A 19 0.72 6.78 18.34
CA ILE A 19 -0.57 6.74 19.04
C ILE A 19 -1.54 5.91 18.20
N PRO A 20 -2.24 4.91 18.78
CA PRO A 20 -3.28 4.17 18.07
C PRO A 20 -4.38 5.09 17.55
N VAL A 21 -4.74 4.94 16.28
CA VAL A 21 -5.78 5.73 15.63
C VAL A 21 -6.87 4.83 15.06
N VAL A 22 -8.06 5.40 14.97
CA VAL A 22 -9.17 4.85 14.21
C VAL A 22 -9.69 5.93 13.29
N ASP A 23 -9.97 5.56 12.04
CA ASP A 23 -10.62 6.41 11.05
C ASP A 23 -11.78 5.61 10.47
N PHE A 24 -12.99 6.16 10.57
CA PHE A 24 -14.20 5.53 10.09
C PHE A 24 -15.14 6.58 9.50
N LEU A 25 -15.84 6.17 8.47
CA LEU A 25 -16.76 7.00 7.72
C LEU A 25 -17.87 6.12 7.15
N TYR A 26 -19.03 6.71 6.88
CA TYR A 26 -20.06 6.06 6.08
C TYR A 26 -19.71 6.25 4.60
N THR A 27 -19.66 5.15 3.84
CA THR A 27 -19.30 5.17 2.41
C THR A 27 -20.19 4.28 1.60
N ASN A 28 -20.25 4.58 0.30
CA ASN A 28 -20.78 3.66 -0.69
C ASN A 28 -19.98 2.34 -0.71
N ASN A 29 -20.59 1.31 -1.28
CA ASN A 29 -19.98 -0.01 -1.44
C ASN A 29 -18.80 -0.02 -2.43
N SER A 30 -18.71 0.95 -3.34
CA SER A 30 -17.63 1.01 -4.33
C SER A 30 -16.29 1.42 -3.72
N GLY A 31 -16.28 2.05 -2.53
CA GLY A 31 -15.06 2.51 -1.87
C GLY A 31 -14.32 3.60 -2.66
N THR A 32 -15.01 4.22 -3.62
CA THR A 32 -14.49 5.30 -4.45
C THR A 32 -14.84 6.64 -3.82
N GLN A 33 -13.94 7.63 -3.98
CA GLN A 33 -14.23 9.02 -3.66
C GLN A 33 -15.59 9.43 -4.24
N TYR A 34 -16.40 10.15 -3.47
CA TYR A 34 -17.67 10.62 -3.98
C TYR A 34 -17.43 11.73 -5.04
N PRO A 35 -18.31 11.89 -6.04
CA PRO A 35 -18.00 12.67 -7.25
C PRO A 35 -17.78 14.17 -7.05
N LEU A 36 -18.26 14.72 -5.94
CA LEU A 36 -18.25 16.16 -5.70
C LEU A 36 -17.05 16.62 -4.87
N TYR A 37 -16.20 15.70 -4.41
CA TYR A 37 -15.05 16.00 -3.55
C TYR A 37 -14.13 17.08 -4.13
N HIS A 38 -13.72 18.03 -3.30
CA HIS A 38 -12.90 19.19 -3.63
C HIS A 38 -13.47 20.05 -4.77
N SER A 39 -14.80 20.14 -4.86
CA SER A 39 -15.48 21.00 -5.84
C SER A 39 -16.34 22.05 -5.16
N MET A 40 -16.73 23.07 -5.93
CA MET A 40 -17.70 24.09 -5.48
C MET A 40 -19.10 23.52 -5.23
N TYR A 41 -19.34 22.25 -5.60
CA TYR A 41 -20.62 21.59 -5.44
C TYR A 41 -20.75 20.81 -4.12
N GLU A 42 -19.70 20.76 -3.28
CA GLU A 42 -19.82 20.34 -1.88
C GLU A 42 -20.59 21.38 -1.08
N THR A 43 -21.92 21.28 -1.11
CA THR A 43 -22.83 22.21 -0.45
C THR A 43 -23.69 21.48 0.58
N PRO A 44 -24.28 22.18 1.56
CA PRO A 44 -25.22 21.57 2.51
C PRO A 44 -26.36 20.80 1.83
N PHE A 45 -26.82 21.30 0.67
CA PHE A 45 -27.82 20.65 -0.17
C PHE A 45 -27.48 19.19 -0.48
N VAL A 46 -26.21 18.88 -0.77
CA VAL A 46 -25.78 17.50 -1.07
C VAL A 46 -26.03 16.57 0.12
N ASN A 47 -25.72 17.01 1.34
CA ASN A 47 -25.93 16.18 2.52
C ASN A 47 -27.43 16.04 2.84
N GLU A 48 -28.17 17.16 2.79
CA GLU A 48 -29.60 17.21 3.15
C GLU A 48 -30.51 16.50 2.15
N HIS A 49 -30.17 16.53 0.85
CA HIS A 49 -31.07 16.11 -0.22
C HIS A 49 -30.55 14.93 -1.06
N LEU A 50 -29.28 14.54 -0.91
CA LEU A 50 -28.72 13.41 -1.67
C LEU A 50 -28.13 12.31 -0.77
N PHE A 51 -27.32 12.65 0.23
CA PHE A 51 -26.60 11.64 1.02
C PHE A 51 -27.37 11.16 2.24
N ASP A 52 -28.00 12.05 3.00
CA ASP A 52 -28.59 11.73 4.29
C ASP A 52 -29.98 12.36 4.45
N THR A 53 -30.85 11.97 3.50
CA THR A 53 -32.18 12.55 3.31
C THR A 53 -33.17 12.22 4.43
N ASP A 54 -32.85 11.26 5.29
CA ASP A 54 -33.68 10.89 6.44
C ASP A 54 -33.25 11.67 7.68
N ASN A 55 -33.46 12.98 7.68
CA ASN A 55 -33.18 13.87 8.80
C ASN A 55 -31.78 13.65 9.42
N PHE A 56 -30.76 13.54 8.58
CA PHE A 56 -29.39 13.30 8.99
C PHE A 56 -29.18 12.01 9.83
N ALA A 57 -29.98 10.97 9.61
CA ALA A 57 -29.92 9.73 10.38
C ALA A 57 -28.53 9.06 10.30
N VAL A 58 -27.85 9.12 9.16
CA VAL A 58 -26.52 8.53 8.97
C VAL A 58 -25.46 9.33 9.72
N HIS A 59 -25.45 10.66 9.57
CA HIS A 59 -24.53 11.55 10.31
C HIS A 59 -24.75 11.42 11.81
N ARG A 60 -26.02 11.34 12.25
CA ARG A 60 -26.37 11.09 13.66
C ARG A 60 -25.81 9.76 14.13
N ALA A 61 -25.97 8.68 13.37
CA ALA A 61 -25.46 7.36 13.73
C ALA A 61 -23.92 7.35 13.82
N VAL A 62 -23.22 7.95 12.86
CA VAL A 62 -21.74 8.06 12.88
C VAL A 62 -21.28 8.91 14.07
N GLY A 63 -21.94 10.03 14.34
CA GLY A 63 -21.64 10.89 15.48
C GLY A 63 -21.86 10.21 16.82
N GLN A 64 -22.96 9.47 16.98
CA GLN A 64 -23.25 8.67 18.17
C GLN A 64 -22.22 7.56 18.35
N TYR A 65 -21.84 6.86 17.29
CA TYR A 65 -20.80 5.83 17.34
C TYR A 65 -19.45 6.41 17.78
N TRP A 66 -19.05 7.56 17.22
CA TRP A 66 -17.83 8.25 17.63
C TRP A 66 -17.87 8.66 19.10
N ALA A 67 -18.97 9.25 19.55
CA ALA A 67 -19.12 9.71 20.93
C ALA A 67 -19.08 8.53 21.92
N GLU A 68 -19.79 7.44 21.63
CA GLU A 68 -19.77 6.25 22.48
C GLU A 68 -18.41 5.55 22.48
N LEU A 69 -17.71 5.51 21.34
CA LEU A 69 -16.36 4.97 21.28
C LEU A 69 -15.41 5.82 22.12
N ALA A 70 -15.41 7.14 21.95
CA ALA A 70 -14.58 8.06 22.70
C ALA A 70 -14.87 7.97 24.21
N ARG A 71 -16.15 7.99 24.60
CA ARG A 71 -16.58 7.83 25.98
C ARG A 71 -16.12 6.49 26.57
N SER A 72 -16.30 5.39 25.83
CA SER A 72 -15.87 4.06 26.27
C SER A 72 -14.37 3.98 26.53
N PHE A 73 -13.55 4.67 25.73
CA PHE A 73 -12.11 4.74 25.93
C PHE A 73 -11.70 5.69 27.06
N ALA A 74 -12.39 6.82 27.21
CA ALA A 74 -12.12 7.80 28.27
C ALA A 74 -12.49 7.27 29.66
N ASP A 75 -13.61 6.53 29.77
CA ASP A 75 -14.11 5.97 31.03
C ASP A 75 -13.47 4.61 31.38
N ALA A 76 -12.69 4.01 30.48
CA ALA A 76 -12.12 2.68 30.70
C ALA A 76 -11.00 2.71 31.74
N ASN A 77 -11.18 1.98 32.85
CA ASN A 77 -10.12 1.73 33.83
C ASN A 77 -8.90 1.03 33.20
N ILE A 78 -9.14 0.15 32.24
CA ILE A 78 -8.13 -0.55 31.44
C ILE A 78 -8.57 -0.44 29.98
N LEU A 79 -7.69 0.07 29.12
CA LEU A 79 -7.99 0.24 27.70
C LEU A 79 -8.33 -1.12 27.05
N PRO A 80 -9.39 -1.20 26.23
CA PRO A 80 -9.87 -2.45 25.64
C PRO A 80 -9.01 -2.89 24.43
N PHE A 81 -7.68 -2.88 24.57
CA PHE A 81 -6.75 -3.32 23.55
C PHE A 81 -6.45 -4.81 23.67
N ASN A 82 -6.39 -5.48 22.53
CA ASN A 82 -5.95 -6.87 22.43
C ASN A 82 -4.61 -6.93 21.68
N THR A 83 -3.52 -7.04 22.44
CA THR A 83 -2.15 -7.10 21.90
C THR A 83 -1.88 -8.39 21.12
N THR A 84 -2.62 -9.48 21.38
CA THR A 84 -2.51 -10.74 20.63
C THR A 84 -2.95 -10.55 19.18
N ILE A 85 -3.99 -9.73 18.92
CA ILE A 85 -4.41 -9.42 17.54
C ILE A 85 -3.28 -8.69 16.80
N PHE A 86 -2.61 -7.75 17.48
CA PHE A 86 -1.48 -7.03 16.90
C PHE A 86 -0.31 -7.97 16.59
N ALA A 87 0.06 -8.85 17.53
CA ALA A 87 1.12 -9.83 17.34
C ALA A 87 0.81 -10.81 16.19
N GLN A 88 -0.42 -11.31 16.11
CA GLN A 88 -0.85 -12.18 15.02
C GLN A 88 -0.74 -11.47 13.67
N LYS A 89 -1.22 -10.23 13.59
CA LYS A 89 -1.17 -9.45 12.35
C LYS A 89 0.27 -9.18 11.91
N LEU A 90 1.15 -8.87 12.85
CA LEU A 90 2.58 -8.69 12.59
C LEU A 90 3.21 -9.96 12.02
N LEU A 91 2.92 -11.12 12.62
CA LEU A 91 3.42 -12.41 12.16
C LEU A 91 2.90 -12.77 10.75
N ASP A 92 1.62 -12.54 10.50
CA ASP A 92 0.99 -12.79 9.20
C ASP A 92 1.62 -11.92 8.11
N ASP A 93 1.81 -10.62 8.38
CA ASP A 93 2.40 -9.69 7.41
C ASP A 93 3.87 -10.01 7.15
N ALA A 94 4.65 -10.33 8.20
CA ALA A 94 6.04 -10.75 8.06
C ALA A 94 6.17 -12.05 7.23
N SER A 95 5.35 -13.06 7.53
CA SER A 95 5.35 -14.34 6.82
C SER A 95 4.99 -14.18 5.34
N ASN A 96 3.99 -13.34 5.05
CA ASN A 96 3.58 -13.03 3.68
C ASN A 96 4.66 -12.27 2.91
N GLN A 97 5.29 -11.27 3.54
CA GLN A 97 6.38 -10.49 2.92
C GLN A 97 7.60 -11.37 2.64
N LEU A 98 8.01 -12.19 3.62
CA LEU A 98 9.13 -13.12 3.45
C LEU A 98 8.87 -14.13 2.33
N SER A 99 7.67 -14.72 2.29
CA SER A 99 7.30 -15.67 1.23
C SER A 99 7.34 -15.03 -0.16
N ARG A 100 6.88 -13.77 -0.29
CA ARG A 100 6.98 -13.00 -1.54
C ARG A 100 8.42 -12.70 -1.92
N LEU A 101 9.25 -12.33 -0.95
CA LEU A 101 10.67 -12.07 -1.16
C LEU A 101 11.39 -13.32 -1.67
N ILE A 102 11.20 -14.46 -1.02
CA ILE A 102 11.78 -15.75 -1.45
C ILE A 102 11.31 -16.11 -2.87
N SER A 103 10.01 -15.98 -3.14
CA SER A 103 9.45 -16.25 -4.47
C SER A 103 10.09 -15.37 -5.55
N LYS A 104 10.22 -14.06 -5.29
CA LYS A 104 10.82 -13.11 -6.24
C LYS A 104 12.33 -13.26 -6.39
N ALA A 105 13.04 -13.61 -5.31
CA ALA A 105 14.46 -13.93 -5.36
C ALA A 105 14.72 -15.17 -6.22
N ASN A 106 13.91 -16.23 -6.06
CA ASN A 106 13.99 -17.42 -6.91
C ASN A 106 13.65 -17.12 -8.38
N GLU A 107 12.66 -16.27 -8.63
CA GLU A 107 12.35 -15.80 -9.98
C GLU A 107 13.55 -15.06 -10.61
N PHE A 108 14.17 -14.17 -9.83
CA PHE A 108 15.34 -13.42 -10.26
C PHE A 108 16.52 -14.34 -10.55
N LEU A 109 16.85 -15.27 -9.65
CA LEU A 109 17.93 -16.26 -9.81
C LEU A 109 17.78 -17.03 -11.13
N ARG A 110 16.60 -17.62 -11.38
CA ARG A 110 16.32 -18.35 -12.63
C ARG A 110 16.46 -17.48 -13.87
N ARG A 111 16.07 -16.20 -13.79
CA ARG A 111 16.22 -15.25 -14.90
C ARG A 111 17.69 -14.86 -15.12
N ALA A 112 18.46 -14.73 -14.05
CA ALA A 112 19.89 -14.48 -14.09
C ALA A 112 20.65 -15.65 -14.73
N GLU A 113 20.39 -16.89 -14.30
CA GLU A 113 20.99 -18.10 -14.90
C GLU A 113 20.72 -18.20 -16.41
N LYS A 114 19.50 -17.91 -16.85
CA LYS A 114 19.16 -17.84 -18.28
C LYS A 114 19.92 -16.72 -19.01
N PHE A 115 20.14 -15.58 -18.34
CA PHE A 115 20.89 -14.47 -18.89
C PHE A 115 22.38 -14.80 -19.00
N ASP A 116 22.95 -15.47 -18.01
CA ASP A 116 24.33 -15.94 -18.02
C ASP A 116 24.56 -16.97 -19.12
N ALA A 117 23.61 -17.90 -19.34
CA ALA A 117 23.65 -18.84 -20.46
C ALA A 117 23.64 -18.13 -21.83
N MET A 118 22.87 -17.04 -21.97
CA MET A 118 22.88 -16.22 -23.19
C MET A 118 24.23 -15.52 -23.40
N ILE A 119 24.84 -15.00 -22.33
CA ILE A 119 26.18 -14.39 -22.40
C ILE A 119 27.22 -15.44 -22.78
N TYR A 120 27.17 -16.62 -22.15
CA TYR A 120 28.10 -17.72 -22.43
C TYR A 120 28.04 -18.15 -23.91
N LYS A 121 26.83 -18.32 -24.46
CA LYS A 121 26.62 -18.63 -25.88
C LYS A 121 27.19 -17.53 -26.79
N GLN A 122 26.90 -16.26 -26.48
CA GLN A 122 27.42 -15.13 -27.27
C GLN A 122 28.96 -15.05 -27.26
N ASN A 123 29.60 -15.45 -26.16
CA ASN A 123 31.06 -15.53 -26.08
C ASN A 123 31.64 -16.67 -26.92
N GLN A 124 30.92 -17.80 -27.05
CA GLN A 124 31.32 -18.91 -27.92
C GLN A 124 31.15 -18.58 -29.41
N ASP A 125 30.10 -17.85 -29.79
CA ASP A 125 29.81 -17.49 -31.19
C ASP A 125 30.82 -16.47 -31.80
N GLY A 126 31.70 -15.90 -30.97
CA GLY A 126 32.75 -14.98 -31.39
C GLY A 126 32.29 -13.57 -31.75
N PHE A 127 33.22 -12.61 -31.74
CA PHE A 127 32.93 -11.18 -31.94
C PHE A 127 32.90 -10.72 -33.41
N GLY A 128 33.12 -11.63 -34.36
CA GLY A 128 33.32 -11.30 -35.77
C GLY A 128 32.06 -11.11 -36.61
N SER A 129 30.90 -11.64 -36.18
CA SER A 129 29.67 -11.59 -36.97
C SER A 129 28.94 -10.23 -36.85
N LEU A 130 28.19 -9.86 -37.91
CA LEU A 130 27.34 -8.66 -37.89
C LEU A 130 26.27 -8.72 -36.79
N GLU A 131 25.79 -9.92 -36.47
CA GLU A 131 24.83 -10.19 -35.40
C GLU A 131 25.45 -9.94 -34.01
N SER A 132 26.68 -10.39 -33.78
CA SER A 132 27.40 -10.12 -32.52
C SER A 132 27.55 -8.62 -32.25
N ARG A 133 27.79 -7.80 -33.30
CA ARG A 133 27.87 -6.33 -33.18
C ARG A 133 26.55 -5.67 -32.78
N ARG A 134 25.41 -6.29 -33.09
CA ARG A 134 24.07 -5.81 -32.70
C ARG A 134 23.67 -6.24 -31.29
N VAL A 135 24.02 -7.48 -30.90
CA VAL A 135 23.56 -8.10 -29.65
C VAL A 135 24.37 -7.66 -28.43
N VAL A 136 25.71 -7.58 -28.55
CA VAL A 136 26.61 -7.30 -27.41
C VAL A 136 26.31 -5.97 -26.69
N PRO A 137 26.03 -4.84 -27.37
CA PRO A 137 25.67 -3.59 -26.69
C PRO A 137 24.39 -3.71 -25.85
N GLY A 138 23.42 -4.52 -26.31
CA GLY A 138 22.17 -4.79 -25.58
C GLY A 138 22.43 -5.59 -24.29
N LEU A 139 23.27 -6.62 -24.36
CA LEU A 139 23.68 -7.40 -23.19
C LEU A 139 24.43 -6.52 -22.16
N ASN A 140 25.42 -5.76 -22.60
CA ASN A 140 26.18 -4.86 -21.72
C ASN A 140 25.32 -3.78 -21.08
N ARG A 141 24.32 -3.27 -21.80
CA ARG A 141 23.35 -2.32 -21.24
C ARG A 141 22.54 -2.96 -20.12
N ARG A 142 22.05 -4.18 -20.33
CA ARG A 142 21.25 -4.91 -19.34
C ARG A 142 22.07 -5.29 -18.11
N LEU A 143 23.31 -5.75 -18.30
CA LEU A 143 24.24 -6.08 -17.22
C LEU A 143 24.48 -4.86 -16.31
N LYS A 144 24.81 -3.70 -16.90
CA LYS A 144 25.02 -2.43 -16.17
C LYS A 144 23.75 -1.88 -15.51
N ALA A 145 22.58 -2.32 -15.94
CA ALA A 145 21.30 -1.84 -15.41
C ALA A 145 20.82 -2.65 -14.20
N VAL A 146 21.42 -3.82 -13.90
CA VAL A 146 20.96 -4.70 -12.82
C VAL A 146 20.93 -3.96 -11.48
N ASP A 147 22.01 -3.29 -11.10
CA ASP A 147 22.08 -2.57 -9.82
C ASP A 147 21.05 -1.44 -9.72
N ARG A 148 20.74 -0.81 -10.86
CA ARG A 148 19.72 0.25 -10.91
C ARG A 148 18.32 -0.27 -10.60
N CYS A 149 18.06 -1.56 -10.81
CA CYS A 149 16.77 -2.19 -10.50
C CYS A 149 16.52 -2.36 -8.99
N PHE A 150 17.53 -2.18 -8.15
CA PHE A 150 17.40 -2.30 -6.68
C PHE A 150 17.32 -0.96 -5.97
N LEU A 151 17.36 0.15 -6.71
CA LEU A 151 17.18 1.49 -6.15
C LEU A 151 15.69 1.79 -6.00
N ASN A 152 15.28 2.12 -4.79
CA ASN A 152 13.94 2.63 -4.51
C ASN A 152 13.99 4.16 -4.54
N PRO A 153 13.39 4.83 -5.53
CA PRO A 153 13.49 6.29 -5.70
C PRO A 153 12.69 7.10 -4.67
N ARG A 154 12.05 6.43 -3.69
CA ARG A 154 11.25 7.07 -2.63
C ARG A 154 12.03 7.26 -1.32
N TYR A 155 13.31 6.89 -1.28
CA TYR A 155 14.24 7.13 -0.17
C TYR A 155 15.55 7.72 -0.70
#